data_AF-A0A6F8ZZ04-F1
#
_entry.id   AF-A0A6F8ZZ04-F1
#
_cell.length_a   1.000
_cell.length_b   1.000
_cell.length_c   1.000
_cell.angle_alpha   90.00
_cell.angle_beta   90.00
_cell.angle_gamma   90.00
#
_symmetry.space_group_name_H-M   'P 1'
#
loop_
_entity.id
_entity.type
_entity.pdbx_description
1 polymer ?
#
loop_
_entity_poly.entity_id
_entity_poly.type
_entity_poly.pdbx_seq_one_letter_code
_entity_poly.pdbx_strand_id
1 'polypeptide(L)'
;MCGIVGKMATLILPADWIKNWEKSGKHEFVQLCKNLAGKTNHDSMIKDIQAALYELCWHVVQGNFKLDLAASVLSDMMLFVPDAILKERLDPETLESLGLIKQAHQFNQKIVKIKTKLFYKQQKFNLLREENEGYAKLITELGQDLSGNITSHIVLESIKSLIGCFNLDPNRVLDIILEVYECRSDQDEFFLPLIKSYMCEPLTLCHILGFKFKFNQEPNEETPTSLYHIAAALLHHNLIELEDLYVHLMPLDASIIEEHKREITEAKQIARKLTMSRAAEDHRQTAQAVIDGPEEVC
;
A
#
# COMPACT_ATOMS: atom_id res chain seq x y z
N MET A 1 -17.50 20.69 31.87
CA MET A 1 -16.45 21.62 32.37
C MET A 1 -16.01 22.48 31.20
N CYS A 2 -16.68 23.61 31.00
CA CYS A 2 -16.38 24.58 29.95
C CYS A 2 -15.65 25.73 30.65
N GLY A 3 -14.37 25.91 30.36
CA GLY A 3 -13.54 26.84 31.10
C GLY A 3 -12.20 27.05 30.44
N ILE A 4 -12.19 27.53 29.19
CA ILE A 4 -11.18 28.44 28.66
C ILE A 4 -11.89 29.25 27.56
N VAL A 5 -12.37 30.45 27.90
CA VAL A 5 -12.52 31.51 26.89
C VAL A 5 -11.66 32.66 27.40
N GLY A 6 -10.43 32.71 26.89
CA GLY A 6 -9.50 33.79 27.18
C GLY A 6 -10.11 35.12 26.72
N LYS A 7 -10.01 36.14 27.57
CA LYS A 7 -10.35 37.53 27.24
C LYS A 7 -9.50 38.00 26.06
N MET A 8 -10.01 37.87 24.83
CA MET A 8 -9.62 38.74 23.73
C MET A 8 -10.31 40.10 23.92
N ALA A 9 -9.63 41.19 23.57
CA ALA A 9 -10.19 42.54 23.64
C ALA A 9 -11.53 42.57 22.90
N THR A 10 -12.62 42.64 23.65
CA THR A 10 -13.96 42.42 23.16
C THR A 10 -14.40 43.64 22.38
N LEU A 11 -14.40 43.56 21.05
CA LEU A 11 -15.28 44.37 20.25
C LEU A 11 -16.70 44.13 20.80
N ILE A 12 -17.49 45.17 21.09
CA ILE A 12 -18.86 45.02 21.58
C ILE A 12 -19.76 45.77 20.63
N LEU A 13 -20.80 45.10 20.14
CA LEU A 13 -21.77 45.75 19.26
C LEU A 13 -22.62 46.76 20.05
N PRO A 14 -22.74 48.01 19.56
CA PRO A 14 -23.59 49.00 20.21
C PRO A 14 -25.03 48.50 20.37
N ALA A 15 -25.63 48.73 21.54
CA ALA A 15 -26.99 48.30 21.84
C ALA A 15 -28.03 48.89 20.85
N ASP A 16 -27.75 50.09 20.33
CA ASP A 16 -28.60 50.76 19.34
C ASP A 16 -28.58 50.06 17.98
N TRP A 17 -27.44 49.46 17.60
CA TRP A 17 -27.35 48.66 16.37
C TRP A 17 -28.18 47.38 16.49
N ILE A 18 -28.14 46.74 17.67
CA ILE A 18 -28.90 45.51 17.95
C ILE A 18 -30.40 45.78 17.88
N LYS A 19 -30.87 46.87 18.52
CA LYS A 19 -32.30 47.23 18.54
C LYS A 19 -32.83 47.67 17.17
N ASN A 20 -32.00 48.30 16.35
CA ASN A 20 -32.39 48.84 15.04
C ASN A 20 -31.72 48.10 13.87
N TRP A 21 -31.47 46.80 14.03
CA TRP A 21 -30.66 46.02 13.10
C TRP A 21 -31.12 46.11 11.63
N GLU A 22 -32.42 45.95 11.38
CA GLU A 22 -32.98 46.02 10.02
C GLU A 22 -33.02 47.44 9.44
N LYS A 23 -33.03 48.48 10.29
CA LYS A 23 -33.11 49.87 9.85
C LYS A 23 -31.74 50.47 9.55
N SER A 24 -30.76 50.21 10.39
CA SER A 24 -29.44 50.83 10.32
C SER A 24 -28.33 49.85 10.75
N GLY A 25 -28.55 49.08 11.82
CA GLY A 25 -27.49 48.31 12.49
C GLY A 25 -26.71 47.37 11.59
N LYS A 26 -27.39 46.72 10.64
CA LYS A 26 -26.75 45.89 9.60
C LYS A 26 -25.77 46.69 8.75
N HIS A 27 -26.18 47.87 8.27
CA HIS A 27 -25.34 48.73 7.44
C HIS A 27 -24.12 49.22 8.21
N GLU A 28 -24.30 49.64 9.46
CA GLU A 28 -23.21 50.06 10.33
C GLU A 28 -22.21 48.93 10.60
N PHE A 29 -22.71 47.71 10.87
CA PHE A 29 -21.86 46.54 11.06
C PHE A 29 -21.07 46.18 9.80
N VAL A 30 -21.71 46.19 8.63
CA VAL A 30 -21.02 45.92 7.35
C VAL A 30 -19.95 46.98 7.08
N GLN A 31 -20.20 48.25 7.40
CA GLN A 31 -19.19 49.30 7.29
C GLN A 31 -18.02 49.12 8.26
N LEU A 32 -18.29 48.70 9.49
CA LEU A 32 -17.24 48.32 10.44
C LEU A 32 -16.36 47.22 9.85
N CYS A 33 -16.96 46.15 9.33
CA CYS A 33 -16.23 45.06 8.69
C CYS A 33 -15.41 45.51 7.47
N LYS A 34 -15.94 46.42 6.64
CA LYS A 34 -15.20 47.02 5.51
C LYS A 34 -13.97 47.80 5.97
N ASN A 35 -14.11 48.61 7.02
CA ASN A 35 -13.00 49.38 7.58
C ASN A 35 -11.93 48.47 8.18
N LEU A 36 -12.34 47.37 8.81
CA LEU A 36 -11.42 46.36 9.34
C LEU A 36 -10.69 45.62 8.20
N ALA A 37 -11.37 45.33 7.09
CA ALA A 37 -10.81 44.70 5.89
C ALA A 37 -9.80 45.59 5.14
N GLY A 38 -9.83 46.91 5.34
CA GLY A 38 -8.88 47.86 4.72
C GLY A 38 -7.50 47.92 5.40
N LYS A 39 -7.26 47.17 6.48
CA LYS A 39 -5.99 47.20 7.21
C LYS A 39 -4.87 46.50 6.42
N THR A 40 -3.69 47.12 6.35
CA THR A 40 -2.52 46.62 5.57
C THR A 40 -1.91 45.33 6.12
N ASN A 41 -2.10 45.06 7.42
CA ASN A 41 -1.62 43.82 8.05
C ASN A 41 -2.72 42.76 8.05
N HIS A 42 -2.56 41.77 7.15
CA HIS A 42 -3.47 40.63 6.97
C HIS A 42 -3.78 39.89 8.28
N ASP A 43 -2.79 39.69 9.15
CA ASP A 43 -2.95 38.91 10.36
C ASP A 43 -3.80 39.65 11.41
N SER A 44 -3.67 40.99 11.46
CA SER A 44 -4.51 41.84 12.31
C SER A 44 -5.93 41.97 11.76
N MET A 45 -6.06 42.11 10.44
CA MET A 45 -7.34 42.19 9.74
C MET A 45 -8.20 40.96 10.05
N ILE A 46 -7.60 39.75 9.95
CA ILE A 46 -8.29 38.49 10.23
C ILE A 46 -8.78 38.44 11.68
N LYS A 47 -7.94 38.80 12.65
CA LYS A 47 -8.30 38.79 14.07
C LYS A 47 -9.45 39.75 14.38
N ASP A 48 -9.43 40.95 13.80
CA ASP A 48 -10.48 41.95 14.05
C ASP A 48 -11.81 41.57 13.41
N ILE A 49 -11.79 41.02 12.18
CA ILE A 49 -12.98 40.50 11.51
C ILE A 49 -13.54 39.29 12.26
N GLN A 50 -12.67 38.38 12.74
CA GLN A 50 -13.09 37.25 13.57
C GLN A 50 -13.75 37.71 14.86
N ALA A 51 -13.22 38.72 15.54
CA ALA A 51 -13.84 39.29 16.74
C ALA A 51 -15.23 39.87 16.43
N ALA A 52 -15.38 40.60 15.31
CA ALA A 52 -16.68 41.16 14.89
C ALA A 52 -17.72 40.08 14.58
N LEU A 53 -17.31 39.05 13.84
CA LEU A 53 -18.19 37.92 13.50
C LEU A 53 -18.54 37.07 14.73
N TYR A 54 -17.60 36.88 15.65
CA TYR A 54 -17.86 36.16 16.90
C TYR A 54 -18.95 36.83 17.71
N GLU A 55 -18.91 38.15 17.86
CA GLU A 55 -19.95 38.91 18.55
C GLU A 55 -21.30 38.84 17.85
N LEU A 56 -21.32 38.94 16.52
CA LEU A 56 -22.55 38.76 15.74
C LEU A 56 -23.16 37.37 16.01
N CYS A 57 -22.36 36.32 15.94
CA CYS A 57 -22.78 34.95 16.23
C CYS A 57 -23.22 34.78 17.70
N TRP A 58 -22.55 35.44 18.65
CA TRP A 58 -22.93 35.44 20.05
C TRP A 58 -24.33 36.03 20.25
N HIS A 59 -24.65 37.14 19.59
CA HIS A 59 -26.00 37.72 19.63
C HIS A 59 -27.07 36.84 18.97
N VAL A 60 -26.72 36.03 17.96
CA VAL A 60 -27.61 34.98 17.42
C VAL A 60 -27.87 33.90 18.46
N VAL A 61 -26.83 33.40 19.13
CA VAL A 61 -26.94 32.36 20.18
C VAL A 61 -27.77 32.85 21.38
N GLN A 62 -27.63 34.12 21.74
CA GLN A 62 -28.43 34.77 22.79
C GLN A 62 -29.89 35.02 22.38
N GLY A 63 -30.27 34.72 21.13
CA GLY A 63 -31.62 34.92 20.60
C GLY A 63 -31.97 36.37 20.23
N ASN A 64 -30.99 37.28 20.26
CA ASN A 64 -31.19 38.67 19.86
C ASN A 64 -31.32 38.82 18.33
N PHE A 65 -30.67 37.94 17.58
CA PHE A 65 -30.75 37.88 16.11
C PHE A 65 -31.21 36.52 15.62
N LYS A 66 -31.95 36.51 14.52
CA LYS A 66 -32.25 35.30 13.76
C LYS A 66 -31.02 34.87 12.96
N LEU A 67 -30.88 33.57 12.73
CA LEU A 67 -29.76 32.99 11.98
C LEU A 67 -29.66 33.54 10.55
N ASP A 68 -30.80 33.79 9.89
CA ASP A 68 -30.86 34.38 8.54
C ASP A 68 -30.24 35.78 8.45
N LEU A 69 -30.28 36.56 9.54
CA LEU A 69 -29.71 37.90 9.56
C LEU A 69 -28.18 37.85 9.55
N ALA A 70 -27.59 36.93 10.31
CA ALA A 70 -26.14 36.71 10.32
C ALA A 70 -25.65 36.15 8.97
N ALA A 71 -26.41 35.22 8.36
CA ALA A 71 -26.13 34.74 7.01
C ALA A 71 -26.12 35.89 5.98
N SER A 72 -27.08 36.82 6.08
CA SER A 72 -27.14 37.98 5.17
C SER A 72 -25.92 38.91 5.30
N VAL A 73 -25.36 39.03 6.50
CA VAL A 73 -24.14 39.82 6.73
C VAL A 73 -22.92 39.09 6.19
N LEU A 74 -22.83 37.77 6.38
CA LEU A 74 -21.76 36.96 5.81
C LEU A 74 -21.73 37.07 4.28
N SER A 75 -22.89 37.07 3.62
CA SER A 75 -23.00 37.33 2.18
C SER A 75 -22.49 38.72 1.79
N ASP A 76 -22.83 39.77 2.56
CA ASP A 76 -22.34 41.13 2.29
C ASP A 76 -20.82 41.26 2.51
N MET A 77 -20.25 40.46 3.41
CA MET A 77 -18.79 40.40 3.65
C MET A 77 -18.02 39.78 2.48
N MET A 78 -18.65 38.94 1.66
CA MET A 78 -18.01 38.40 0.44
C MET A 78 -17.58 39.50 -0.55
N LEU A 79 -18.16 40.70 -0.45
CA LEU A 79 -17.81 41.82 -1.33
C LEU A 79 -16.44 42.44 -1.04
N PHE A 80 -15.86 42.18 0.14
CA PHE A 80 -14.62 42.83 0.58
C PHE A 80 -13.67 41.93 1.36
N VAL A 81 -14.04 40.69 1.67
CA VAL A 81 -13.14 39.66 2.21
C VAL A 81 -12.72 38.71 1.10
N PRO A 82 -11.42 38.45 0.89
CA PRO A 82 -10.97 37.51 -0.12
C PRO A 82 -11.53 36.09 0.08
N ASP A 83 -11.99 35.49 -1.02
CA ASP A 83 -12.48 34.11 -1.12
C ASP A 83 -11.60 33.07 -0.40
N ALA A 84 -10.28 33.23 -0.48
CA ALA A 84 -9.33 32.30 0.12
C ALA A 84 -9.49 32.21 1.65
N ILE A 85 -9.69 33.36 2.30
CA ILE A 85 -9.85 33.42 3.76
C ILE A 85 -11.17 32.78 4.19
N LEU A 86 -12.25 33.04 3.42
CA LEU A 86 -13.56 32.44 3.69
C LEU A 86 -13.50 30.91 3.54
N LYS A 87 -12.87 30.41 2.46
CA LYS A 87 -12.69 28.97 2.20
C LYS A 87 -11.80 28.28 3.23
N GLU A 88 -10.86 29.00 3.84
CA GLU A 88 -9.99 28.46 4.90
C GLU A 88 -10.71 28.32 6.25
N ARG A 89 -11.65 29.23 6.56
CA ARG A 89 -12.19 29.39 7.93
C ARG A 89 -13.63 28.93 8.11
N LEU A 90 -14.44 28.94 7.05
CA LEU A 90 -15.84 28.52 7.12
C LEU A 90 -15.97 27.00 6.92
N ASP A 91 -16.96 26.42 7.57
CA ASP A 91 -17.33 25.03 7.38
C ASP A 91 -17.95 24.80 5.98
N PRO A 92 -17.90 23.56 5.46
CA PRO A 92 -18.42 23.24 4.13
C PRO A 92 -19.89 23.61 3.92
N GLU A 93 -20.75 23.45 4.92
CA GLU A 93 -22.18 23.74 4.83
C GLU A 93 -22.44 25.25 4.65
N THR A 94 -21.71 26.08 5.40
CA THR A 94 -21.75 27.55 5.26
C THR A 94 -21.18 27.98 3.90
N LEU A 95 -20.09 27.37 3.44
CA LEU A 95 -19.51 27.66 2.13
C LEU A 95 -20.46 27.36 0.97
N GLU A 96 -21.25 26.29 1.07
CA GLU A 96 -22.29 25.94 0.09
C GLU A 96 -23.42 26.95 0.11
N SER A 97 -23.88 27.33 1.30
CA SER A 97 -24.94 28.34 1.50
C SER A 97 -24.54 29.72 0.93
N LEU A 98 -23.26 30.07 0.98
CA LEU A 98 -22.69 31.29 0.39
C LEU A 98 -22.39 31.17 -1.11
N GLY A 99 -22.59 30.00 -1.73
CA GLY A 99 -22.29 29.77 -3.14
C GLY A 99 -20.79 29.74 -3.48
N LEU A 100 -19.91 29.68 -2.47
CA LEU A 100 -18.45 29.60 -2.64
C LEU A 100 -18.00 28.19 -3.08
N ILE A 101 -18.81 27.18 -2.78
CA ILE A 101 -18.67 25.80 -3.26
C ILE A 101 -20.02 25.27 -3.74
N LYS A 102 -19.99 24.27 -4.63
CA LYS A 102 -21.22 23.70 -5.22
C LYS A 102 -21.92 22.66 -4.35
N GLN A 103 -21.15 21.86 -3.60
CA GLN A 103 -21.66 20.74 -2.79
C GLN A 103 -20.73 20.48 -1.59
N ALA A 104 -21.22 20.70 -0.38
CA ALA A 104 -20.46 20.54 0.87
C ALA A 104 -19.92 19.11 1.04
N HIS A 105 -20.75 18.11 0.74
CA HIS A 105 -20.38 16.70 0.91
C HIS A 105 -19.17 16.31 0.05
N GLN A 106 -19.19 16.64 -1.25
CA GLN A 106 -18.07 16.35 -2.15
C GLN A 106 -16.80 17.13 -1.78
N PHE A 107 -16.97 18.38 -1.34
CA PHE A 107 -15.86 19.20 -0.89
C PHE A 107 -15.18 18.59 0.35
N ASN A 108 -15.96 18.14 1.33
CA ASN A 108 -15.43 17.49 2.53
C ASN A 108 -14.73 16.16 2.20
N GLN A 109 -15.29 15.34 1.29
CA GLN A 109 -14.61 14.14 0.81
C GLN A 109 -13.23 14.45 0.19
N LYS A 110 -13.13 15.55 -0.59
CA LYS A 110 -11.84 16.00 -1.15
C LYS A 110 -10.87 16.44 -0.06
N ILE A 111 -11.33 17.20 0.94
CA ILE A 111 -10.51 17.62 2.08
C ILE A 111 -9.95 16.38 2.79
N VAL A 112 -10.80 15.40 3.10
CA VAL A 112 -10.38 14.16 3.75
C VAL A 112 -9.33 13.43 2.91
N LYS A 113 -9.57 13.23 1.61
CA LYS A 113 -8.59 12.58 0.71
C LYS A 113 -7.25 13.31 0.66
N ILE A 114 -7.26 14.64 0.58
CA ILE A 114 -6.04 15.47 0.55
C ILE A 114 -5.30 15.36 1.88
N LYS A 115 -5.99 15.51 3.02
CA LYS A 115 -5.40 15.36 4.34
C LYS A 115 -4.82 13.96 4.53
N THR A 116 -5.55 12.92 4.15
CA THR A 116 -5.08 11.55 4.23
C THR A 116 -3.79 11.36 3.41
N LYS A 117 -3.77 11.86 2.17
CA LYS A 117 -2.58 11.81 1.31
C LYS A 117 -1.41 12.61 1.90
N LEU A 118 -1.68 13.78 2.46
CA LEU A 118 -0.64 14.67 3.00
C LEU A 118 0.00 14.12 4.27
N PHE A 119 -0.80 13.53 5.17
CA PHE A 119 -0.33 13.14 6.50
C PHE A 119 0.02 11.66 6.63
N TYR A 120 -0.57 10.77 5.81
CA TYR A 120 -0.41 9.33 5.98
C TYR A 120 0.27 8.63 4.81
N LYS A 121 0.39 9.29 3.65
CA LYS A 121 1.13 8.68 2.53
C LYS A 121 2.63 8.83 2.80
N GLN A 122 3.28 7.74 3.16
CA GLN A 122 4.73 7.68 3.17
C GLN A 122 5.23 7.79 1.72
N GLN A 123 6.23 8.63 1.52
CA GLN A 123 6.96 8.68 0.25
C GLN A 123 7.92 7.50 0.27
N LYS A 124 7.50 6.37 -0.34
CA LYS A 124 8.33 5.20 -0.59
C LYS A 124 8.24 4.88 -2.06
N PHE A 125 9.39 4.69 -2.68
CA PHE A 125 9.51 4.44 -4.11
C PHE A 125 9.70 2.96 -4.34
N ASN A 126 8.69 2.30 -4.88
CA ASN A 126 8.65 0.85 -5.03
C ASN A 126 9.06 0.41 -6.44
N LEU A 127 9.00 1.31 -7.42
CA LEU A 127 9.27 0.99 -8.81
C LEU A 127 10.61 1.56 -9.23
N LEU A 128 11.38 0.80 -10.01
CA LEU A 128 12.72 1.21 -10.46
C LEU A 128 12.72 2.60 -11.11
N ARG A 129 11.72 2.87 -11.95
CA ARG A 129 11.57 4.15 -12.66
C ARG A 129 11.33 5.36 -11.76
N GLU A 130 10.87 5.14 -10.53
CA GLU A 130 10.58 6.22 -9.59
C GLU A 130 11.88 6.79 -9.01
N GLU A 131 12.85 5.94 -8.67
CA GLU A 131 14.15 6.32 -8.10
C GLU A 131 15.30 5.53 -8.72
N ASN A 132 15.64 5.88 -9.96
CA ASN A 132 16.65 5.15 -10.73
C ASN A 132 18.04 5.14 -10.05
N GLU A 133 18.46 6.26 -9.44
CA GLU A 133 19.78 6.37 -8.80
C GLU A 133 19.89 5.47 -7.56
N GLY A 134 18.87 5.49 -6.69
CA GLY A 134 18.88 4.69 -5.47
C GLY A 134 18.92 3.20 -5.77
N TYR A 135 18.10 2.73 -6.72
CA TYR A 135 18.11 1.34 -7.15
C TYR A 135 19.40 0.94 -7.89
N ALA A 136 19.96 1.82 -8.72
CA ALA A 136 21.24 1.55 -9.39
C ALA A 136 22.40 1.39 -8.39
N LYS A 137 22.45 2.27 -7.37
CA LYS A 137 23.44 2.17 -6.28
C LYS A 137 23.25 0.90 -5.46
N LEU A 138 22.01 0.50 -5.17
CA LEU A 138 21.72 -0.76 -4.48
C LEU A 138 22.23 -1.97 -5.26
N ILE A 139 21.92 -2.05 -6.55
CA ILE A 139 22.36 -3.17 -7.40
C ILE A 139 23.89 -3.19 -7.49
N THR A 140 24.53 -2.03 -7.60
CA THR A 140 26.00 -1.92 -7.64
C THR A 140 26.64 -2.38 -6.32
N GLU A 141 26.08 -1.98 -5.18
CA GLU A 141 26.54 -2.36 -3.84
C GLU A 141 26.42 -3.88 -3.62
N LEU A 142 25.33 -4.50 -4.07
CA LEU A 142 25.13 -5.96 -3.98
C LEU A 142 25.96 -6.73 -5.03
N GLY A 143 26.29 -6.09 -6.15
CA GLY A 143 27.02 -6.67 -7.28
C GLY A 143 28.55 -6.59 -7.15
N GLN A 144 29.08 -5.94 -6.11
CA GLN A 144 30.52 -5.82 -5.90
C GLN A 144 31.21 -7.17 -5.64
N ASP A 145 32.54 -7.18 -5.61
CA ASP A 145 33.30 -8.34 -5.14
C ASP A 145 33.08 -8.49 -3.63
N LEU A 146 32.45 -9.59 -3.22
CA LEU A 146 32.08 -9.87 -1.83
C LEU A 146 33.17 -10.63 -1.08
N SER A 147 34.33 -10.84 -1.71
CA SER A 147 35.45 -11.54 -1.09
C SER A 147 36.25 -10.64 -0.12
N GLY A 148 36.96 -11.25 0.82
CA GLY A 148 37.87 -10.56 1.73
C GLY A 148 37.18 -9.90 2.93
N ASN A 149 37.34 -8.58 3.07
CA ASN A 149 36.93 -7.82 4.27
C ASN A 149 35.47 -7.31 4.23
N ILE A 150 34.76 -7.51 3.13
CA ILE A 150 33.37 -7.05 3.00
C ILE A 150 32.45 -8.06 3.67
N THR A 151 31.74 -7.61 4.71
CA THR A 151 30.82 -8.45 5.47
C THR A 151 29.37 -8.05 5.18
N SER A 152 28.45 -9.00 5.35
CA SER A 152 27.01 -8.76 5.23
C SER A 152 26.53 -7.60 6.11
N HIS A 153 27.12 -7.41 7.28
CA HIS A 153 26.81 -6.27 8.17
C HIS A 153 27.19 -4.92 7.56
N ILE A 154 28.36 -4.80 6.93
CA ILE A 154 28.80 -3.55 6.28
C ILE A 154 27.84 -3.19 5.15
N VAL A 155 27.52 -4.16 4.31
CA VAL A 155 26.59 -3.97 3.19
C VAL A 155 25.17 -3.66 3.68
N LEU A 156 24.73 -4.26 4.80
CA LEU A 156 23.44 -3.93 5.41
C LEU A 156 23.35 -2.45 5.84
N GLU A 157 24.42 -1.88 6.40
CA GLU A 157 24.46 -0.46 6.75
C GLU A 157 24.42 0.44 5.50
N SER A 158 25.11 0.07 4.42
CA SER A 158 24.98 0.73 3.11
C SER A 158 23.53 0.69 2.61
N ILE A 159 22.87 -0.48 2.67
CA ILE A 159 21.47 -0.66 2.23
C ILE A 159 20.52 0.21 3.05
N LYS A 160 20.67 0.26 4.38
CA LYS A 160 19.86 1.13 5.25
C LYS A 160 20.05 2.60 4.89
N SER A 161 21.29 3.02 4.61
CA SER A 161 21.59 4.38 4.15
C SER A 161 20.92 4.68 2.81
N LEU A 162 20.95 3.75 1.85
CA LEU A 162 20.28 3.92 0.55
C LEU A 162 18.76 4.01 0.71
N ILE A 163 18.15 3.16 1.53
CA ILE A 163 16.71 3.23 1.85
C ILE A 163 16.36 4.60 2.43
N GLY A 164 17.15 5.10 3.39
CA GLY A 164 16.92 6.39 4.03
C GLY A 164 17.15 7.60 3.10
N CYS A 165 18.20 7.57 2.28
CA CYS A 165 18.56 8.67 1.39
C CYS A 165 17.60 8.81 0.21
N PHE A 166 17.20 7.68 -0.38
CA PHE A 166 16.41 7.63 -1.61
C PHE A 166 14.96 7.23 -1.36
N ASN A 167 14.54 7.04 -0.11
CA ASN A 167 13.19 6.57 0.25
C ASN A 167 12.77 5.30 -0.50
N LEU A 168 13.68 4.33 -0.65
CA LEU A 168 13.40 3.08 -1.34
C LEU A 168 12.38 2.24 -0.55
N ASP A 169 11.52 1.52 -1.25
CA ASP A 169 10.60 0.58 -0.60
C ASP A 169 11.38 -0.65 -0.08
N PRO A 170 11.32 -0.97 1.23
CA PRO A 170 12.07 -2.10 1.80
C PRO A 170 11.70 -3.46 1.20
N ASN A 171 10.44 -3.67 0.81
CA ASN A 171 10.03 -4.94 0.23
C ASN A 171 10.61 -5.10 -1.18
N ARG A 172 10.67 -4.02 -1.96
CA ARG A 172 11.35 -4.04 -3.26
C ARG A 172 12.87 -4.21 -3.11
N VAL A 173 13.48 -3.61 -2.09
CA VAL A 173 14.90 -3.83 -1.78
C VAL A 173 15.16 -5.31 -1.46
N LEU A 174 14.33 -5.93 -0.63
CA LEU A 174 14.42 -7.37 -0.32
C LEU A 174 14.28 -8.23 -1.58
N ASP A 175 13.32 -7.90 -2.44
CA ASP A 175 13.12 -8.58 -3.72
C ASP A 175 14.39 -8.53 -4.60
N ILE A 176 15.06 -7.36 -4.68
CA ILE A 176 16.33 -7.20 -5.40
C ILE A 176 17.47 -7.98 -4.73
N ILE A 177 17.54 -8.02 -3.38
CA ILE A 177 18.52 -8.85 -2.66
C ILE A 177 18.37 -10.32 -3.07
N LEU A 178 17.13 -10.82 -3.13
CA LEU A 178 16.85 -12.20 -3.55
C LEU A 178 17.21 -12.44 -5.02
N GLU A 179 16.95 -11.49 -5.92
CA GLU A 179 17.34 -11.59 -7.34
C GLU A 179 18.86 -11.65 -7.51
N VAL A 180 19.61 -10.85 -6.75
CA VAL A 180 21.08 -10.87 -6.80
C VAL A 180 21.61 -12.17 -6.17
N TYR A 181 21.02 -12.63 -5.07
CA TYR A 181 21.37 -13.91 -4.46
C TYR A 181 21.10 -15.09 -5.40
N GLU A 182 19.97 -15.08 -6.11
CA GLU A 182 19.67 -16.09 -7.13
C GLU A 182 20.75 -16.17 -8.21
N CYS A 183 21.24 -15.00 -8.67
CA CYS A 183 22.34 -14.90 -9.63
C CYS A 183 23.71 -15.32 -9.06
N ARG A 184 23.84 -15.44 -7.73
CA ARG A 184 25.10 -15.70 -7.00
C ARG A 184 24.86 -16.77 -5.91
N SER A 185 24.24 -17.88 -6.31
CA SER A 185 23.81 -18.97 -5.43
C SER A 185 24.96 -19.68 -4.70
N ASP A 186 26.22 -19.42 -5.10
CA ASP A 186 27.43 -19.88 -4.42
C ASP A 186 27.80 -19.08 -3.16
N GLN A 187 27.15 -17.94 -2.93
CA GLN A 187 27.49 -16.98 -1.86
C GLN A 187 26.54 -17.05 -0.64
N ASP A 188 26.10 -18.26 -0.28
CA ASP A 188 25.21 -18.52 0.86
C ASP A 188 25.72 -17.90 2.17
N GLU A 189 27.03 -18.01 2.42
CA GLU A 189 27.69 -17.47 3.62
C GLU A 189 27.58 -15.95 3.75
N PHE A 190 27.35 -15.24 2.63
CA PHE A 190 27.15 -13.79 2.62
C PHE A 190 25.67 -13.42 2.68
N PHE A 191 24.85 -13.98 1.78
CA PHE A 191 23.46 -13.54 1.60
C PHE A 191 22.53 -14.00 2.72
N LEU A 192 22.73 -15.20 3.28
CA LEU A 192 21.85 -15.69 4.35
C LEU A 192 22.00 -14.85 5.63
N PRO A 193 23.20 -14.51 6.12
CA PRO A 193 23.34 -13.57 7.23
C PRO A 193 22.81 -12.17 6.92
N LEU A 194 22.96 -11.70 5.68
CA LEU A 194 22.41 -10.41 5.24
C LEU A 194 20.88 -10.41 5.36
N ILE A 195 20.20 -11.40 4.77
CA ILE A 195 18.73 -11.53 4.80
C ILE A 195 18.24 -11.70 6.22
N LYS A 196 18.92 -12.53 7.03
CA LYS A 196 18.57 -12.73 8.44
C LYS A 196 18.65 -11.44 9.27
N SER A 197 19.60 -10.56 8.95
CA SER A 197 19.82 -9.30 9.66
C SER A 197 19.00 -8.15 9.09
N TYR A 198 18.59 -8.26 7.83
CA TYR A 198 17.59 -7.40 7.22
C TYR A 198 16.27 -7.64 7.96
N MET A 199 15.69 -6.61 8.56
CA MET A 199 14.53 -6.70 9.47
C MET A 199 13.22 -7.09 8.73
N CYS A 200 13.22 -8.18 7.97
CA CYS A 200 12.07 -8.67 7.25
C CYS A 200 11.21 -9.58 8.13
N GLU A 201 9.91 -9.42 8.01
CA GLU A 201 8.95 -10.37 8.54
C GLU A 201 8.99 -11.66 7.68
N PRO A 202 9.08 -12.86 8.28
CA PRO A 202 9.17 -14.12 7.53
C PRO A 202 8.08 -14.29 6.47
N LEU A 203 6.83 -13.89 6.79
CA LEU A 203 5.72 -13.91 5.84
C LEU A 203 5.94 -13.01 4.62
N THR A 204 6.58 -11.86 4.79
CA THR A 204 6.91 -10.98 3.66
C THR A 204 7.89 -11.66 2.71
N LEU A 205 8.90 -12.35 3.26
CA LEU A 205 9.85 -13.13 2.48
C LEU A 205 9.17 -14.28 1.73
N CYS A 206 8.26 -15.01 2.40
CA CYS A 206 7.43 -16.05 1.77
C CYS A 206 6.57 -15.51 0.61
N HIS A 207 5.90 -14.38 0.79
CA HIS A 207 5.06 -13.78 -0.25
C HIS A 207 5.86 -13.35 -1.48
N ILE A 208 7.06 -12.76 -1.28
CA ILE A 208 7.94 -12.37 -2.38
C ILE A 208 8.42 -13.62 -3.14
N LEU A 209 8.88 -14.64 -2.42
CA LEU A 209 9.34 -15.89 -3.01
C LEU A 209 8.21 -16.63 -3.74
N GLY A 210 7.02 -16.67 -3.15
CA GLY A 210 5.82 -17.24 -3.75
C GLY A 210 5.39 -16.52 -5.02
N PHE A 211 5.54 -15.19 -5.07
CA PHE A 211 5.32 -14.42 -6.30
C PHE A 211 6.31 -14.80 -7.41
N LYS A 212 7.60 -14.99 -7.06
CA LYS A 212 8.62 -15.48 -8.01
C LYS A 212 8.31 -16.89 -8.53
N PHE A 213 7.88 -17.81 -7.66
CA PHE A 213 7.46 -19.15 -8.09
C PHE A 213 6.28 -19.09 -9.05
N LYS A 214 5.22 -18.35 -8.70
CA LYS A 214 4.04 -18.20 -9.58
C LYS A 214 4.40 -17.66 -10.95
N PHE A 215 5.32 -16.68 -11.03
CA PHE A 215 5.78 -16.13 -12.30
C PHE A 215 6.43 -17.20 -13.20
N ASN A 216 7.28 -18.07 -12.63
CA ASN A 216 8.02 -19.10 -13.36
C ASN A 216 7.28 -20.45 -13.46
N GLN A 217 6.02 -20.53 -13.01
CA GLN A 217 5.18 -21.73 -13.04
C GLN A 217 4.05 -21.61 -14.07
N GLU A 218 4.06 -20.56 -14.90
CA GLU A 218 3.16 -20.40 -16.04
C GLU A 218 3.40 -21.50 -17.10
N PRO A 219 2.35 -21.94 -17.82
CA PRO A 219 2.48 -23.02 -18.79
C PRO A 219 3.47 -22.60 -19.89
N ASN A 220 4.56 -23.37 -20.01
CA ASN A 220 5.70 -23.27 -20.94
C ASN A 220 7.03 -22.76 -20.36
N GLU A 221 7.09 -22.37 -19.08
CA GLU A 221 8.36 -22.03 -18.43
C GLU A 221 8.73 -23.06 -17.36
N GLU A 222 10.00 -23.48 -17.36
CA GLU A 222 10.54 -24.32 -16.30
C GLU A 222 11.05 -23.41 -15.18
N THR A 223 10.65 -23.74 -13.94
CA THR A 223 11.13 -23.01 -12.77
C THR A 223 12.66 -23.17 -12.64
N PRO A 224 13.42 -22.07 -12.56
CA PRO A 224 14.88 -22.12 -12.48
C PRO A 224 15.40 -22.93 -11.29
N THR A 225 16.50 -23.68 -11.48
CA THR A 225 17.17 -24.43 -10.40
C THR A 225 17.73 -23.51 -9.32
N SER A 226 18.14 -22.29 -9.70
CA SER A 226 18.57 -21.23 -8.78
C SER A 226 17.46 -20.84 -7.80
N LEU A 227 16.22 -20.75 -8.26
CA LEU A 227 15.07 -20.42 -7.43
C LEU A 227 14.76 -21.53 -6.41
N TYR A 228 14.90 -22.80 -6.81
CA TYR A 228 14.81 -23.93 -5.88
C TYR A 228 15.93 -23.94 -4.85
N HIS A 229 17.17 -23.62 -5.26
CA HIS A 229 18.31 -23.52 -4.34
C HIS A 229 18.08 -22.47 -3.26
N ILE A 230 17.69 -21.24 -3.62
CA ILE A 230 17.46 -20.19 -2.62
C ILE A 230 16.29 -20.55 -1.70
N ALA A 231 15.22 -21.15 -2.21
CA ALA A 231 14.08 -21.58 -1.39
C ALA A 231 14.51 -22.63 -0.37
N ALA A 232 15.29 -23.63 -0.81
CA ALA A 232 15.84 -24.65 0.07
C ALA A 232 16.81 -24.06 1.11
N ALA A 233 17.67 -23.12 0.72
CA ALA A 233 18.61 -22.45 1.62
C ALA A 233 17.89 -21.64 2.71
N LEU A 234 16.84 -20.90 2.34
CA LEU A 234 16.01 -20.11 3.27
C LEU A 234 15.23 -21.01 4.24
N LEU A 235 14.67 -22.13 3.76
CA LEU A 235 14.01 -23.14 4.60
C LEU A 235 15.02 -23.78 5.57
N HIS A 236 16.19 -24.18 5.08
CA HIS A 236 17.21 -24.84 5.90
C HIS A 236 17.69 -23.96 7.06
N HIS A 237 17.78 -22.65 6.84
CA HIS A 237 18.20 -21.67 7.84
C HIS A 237 17.04 -21.14 8.71
N ASN A 238 15.83 -21.68 8.55
CA ASN A 238 14.61 -21.26 9.25
C ASN A 238 14.29 -19.76 9.07
N LEU A 239 14.51 -19.23 7.86
CA LEU A 239 14.12 -17.86 7.50
C LEU A 239 12.69 -17.80 6.98
N ILE A 240 12.17 -18.94 6.50
CA ILE A 240 10.79 -19.15 6.08
C ILE A 240 10.31 -20.53 6.55
N GLU A 241 9.01 -20.69 6.70
CA GLU A 241 8.36 -21.98 7.00
C GLU A 241 7.82 -22.62 5.72
N LEU A 242 7.81 -23.95 5.66
CA LEU A 242 7.35 -24.67 4.47
C LEU A 242 5.86 -24.48 4.27
N GLU A 243 5.08 -24.45 5.35
CA GLU A 243 3.64 -24.26 5.37
C GLU A 243 3.24 -22.95 4.66
N ASP A 244 3.99 -21.88 4.93
CA ASP A 244 3.77 -20.56 4.34
C ASP A 244 4.18 -20.50 2.86
N LEU A 245 5.24 -21.23 2.47
CA LEU A 245 5.65 -21.30 1.07
C LEU A 245 4.72 -22.20 0.24
N TYR A 246 4.26 -23.31 0.82
CA TYR A 246 3.50 -24.36 0.14
C TYR A 246 2.23 -23.83 -0.52
N VAL A 247 1.51 -22.90 0.13
CA VAL A 247 0.29 -22.30 -0.42
C VAL A 247 0.51 -21.49 -1.71
N HIS A 248 1.76 -21.16 -2.03
CA HIS A 248 2.13 -20.44 -3.24
C HIS A 248 2.62 -21.35 -4.37
N LEU A 249 2.91 -22.62 -4.08
CA LEU A 249 3.47 -23.57 -5.04
C LEU A 249 2.38 -24.21 -5.88
N MET A 250 2.76 -24.57 -7.10
CA MET A 250 1.97 -25.36 -8.03
C MET A 250 2.67 -26.71 -8.28
N PRO A 251 1.91 -27.76 -8.65
CA PRO A 251 0.45 -27.78 -8.83
C PRO A 251 -0.33 -27.88 -7.50
N LEU A 252 -1.62 -27.52 -7.53
CA LEU A 252 -2.52 -27.66 -6.37
C LEU A 252 -2.68 -29.14 -5.97
N ASP A 253 -2.89 -29.41 -4.68
CA ASP A 253 -3.09 -30.77 -4.12
C ASP A 253 -4.13 -31.59 -4.89
N ALA A 254 -5.25 -30.96 -5.27
CA ALA A 254 -6.31 -31.63 -6.02
C ALA A 254 -5.79 -32.19 -7.37
N SER A 255 -4.98 -31.41 -8.07
CA SER A 255 -4.36 -31.80 -9.34
C SER A 255 -3.31 -32.89 -9.13
N ILE A 256 -2.49 -32.78 -8.09
CA ILE A 256 -1.49 -33.82 -7.73
C ILE A 256 -2.18 -35.16 -7.47
N ILE A 257 -3.27 -35.15 -6.70
CA ILE A 257 -4.03 -36.36 -6.37
C ILE A 257 -4.67 -36.97 -7.62
N GLU A 258 -5.21 -36.15 -8.52
CA GLU A 258 -5.81 -36.60 -9.77
C GLU A 258 -4.78 -37.23 -10.71
N GLU A 259 -3.64 -36.56 -10.88
CA GLU A 259 -2.52 -37.03 -11.69
C GLU A 259 -1.96 -38.35 -11.16
N HIS A 260 -1.72 -38.45 -9.85
CA HIS A 260 -1.24 -39.67 -9.22
C HIS A 260 -2.21 -40.86 -9.42
N LYS A 261 -3.53 -40.62 -9.33
CA LYS A 261 -4.54 -41.66 -9.61
C LYS A 261 -4.52 -42.11 -11.08
N ARG A 262 -4.32 -41.18 -12.01
CA ARG A 262 -4.18 -41.46 -13.44
C ARG A 262 -2.95 -42.32 -13.69
N GLU A 263 -1.78 -41.94 -13.18
CA GLU A 263 -0.53 -42.69 -13.30
C GLU A 263 -0.65 -44.12 -12.75
N ILE A 264 -1.24 -44.29 -11.56
CA ILE A 264 -1.48 -45.63 -10.98
C ILE A 264 -2.37 -46.48 -11.91
N THR A 265 -3.40 -45.88 -12.50
CA THR A 265 -4.33 -46.59 -13.38
C THR A 265 -3.64 -47.02 -14.67
N GLU A 266 -2.84 -46.14 -15.26
CA GLU A 266 -2.03 -46.43 -16.45
C GLU A 266 -0.99 -47.52 -16.17
N ALA A 267 -0.24 -47.41 -15.07
CA ALA A 267 0.72 -48.43 -14.64
C ALA A 267 0.05 -49.81 -14.46
N LYS A 268 -1.14 -49.87 -13.86
CA LYS A 268 -1.92 -51.11 -13.72
C LYS A 268 -2.36 -51.67 -15.09
N GLN A 269 -2.76 -50.82 -16.02
CA GLN A 269 -3.13 -51.26 -17.37
C GLN A 269 -1.91 -51.81 -18.13
N ILE A 270 -0.75 -51.16 -18.03
CA ILE A 270 0.51 -51.62 -18.62
C ILE A 270 0.91 -52.98 -18.04
N ALA A 271 0.86 -53.15 -16.71
CA ALA A 271 1.15 -54.42 -16.04
C ALA A 271 0.20 -55.55 -16.49
N ARG A 272 -1.10 -55.26 -16.65
CA ARG A 272 -2.09 -56.23 -17.16
C ARG A 272 -1.77 -56.64 -18.60
N LYS A 273 -1.48 -55.69 -19.48
CA LYS A 273 -1.08 -55.97 -20.87
C LYS A 273 0.17 -56.85 -20.93
N LEU A 274 1.19 -56.53 -20.15
CA LEU A 274 2.43 -57.33 -20.04
C LEU A 274 2.19 -58.76 -19.54
N THR A 275 1.28 -58.94 -18.58
CA THR A 275 0.93 -60.25 -18.03
C THR A 275 0.17 -61.09 -19.06
N MET A 276 -0.78 -60.49 -19.79
CA MET A 276 -1.52 -61.16 -20.86
C MET A 276 -0.62 -61.55 -22.04
N SER A 277 0.32 -60.71 -22.43
CA SER A 277 1.29 -61.03 -23.48
C SER A 277 2.21 -62.18 -23.07
N ARG A 278 2.69 -62.21 -21.81
CA ARG A 278 3.48 -63.33 -21.27
C ARG A 278 2.70 -64.66 -21.28
N ALA A 279 1.45 -64.63 -20.81
CA ALA A 279 0.60 -65.82 -20.81
C ALA A 279 0.29 -66.33 -22.24
N ALA A 280 0.16 -65.42 -23.21
CA ALA A 280 -0.02 -65.79 -24.62
C ALA A 280 1.26 -66.40 -25.24
N GLU A 281 2.44 -65.90 -24.86
CA GLU A 281 3.74 -66.46 -25.26
C GLU A 281 3.92 -67.88 -24.69
N ASP A 282 3.64 -68.06 -23.40
CA ASP A 282 3.72 -69.36 -22.72
C ASP A 282 2.75 -70.38 -23.37
N HIS A 283 1.52 -69.96 -23.66
CA HIS A 283 0.55 -70.82 -24.37
C HIS A 283 1.02 -71.23 -25.77
N ARG A 284 1.64 -70.32 -26.53
CA ARG A 284 2.22 -70.67 -27.85
C ARG A 284 3.37 -71.67 -27.72
N GLN A 285 4.24 -71.50 -26.72
CA GLN A 285 5.36 -72.42 -26.50
C GLN A 285 4.88 -73.81 -26.05
N THR A 286 3.88 -73.89 -25.17
CA THR A 286 3.28 -75.19 -24.81
C THR A 286 2.55 -75.85 -25.97
N ALA A 287 1.85 -75.08 -26.82
CA ALA A 287 1.19 -75.64 -28.00
C ALA A 287 2.22 -76.19 -29.01
N GLN A 288 3.35 -75.49 -29.20
CA GLN A 288 4.44 -75.95 -30.05
C GLN A 288 5.10 -77.23 -29.50
N ALA A 289 5.35 -77.31 -28.19
CA ALA A 289 5.92 -78.50 -27.55
C ALA A 289 5.01 -79.75 -27.61
N VAL A 290 3.69 -79.57 -27.71
CA VAL A 290 2.73 -80.67 -27.91
C VAL A 290 2.71 -81.14 -29.37
N ILE A 291 2.93 -80.24 -30.33
CA ILE A 291 3.05 -80.58 -31.76
C ILE A 291 4.37 -81.32 -32.05
N ASP A 292 5.45 -80.96 -31.34
CA ASP A 292 6.77 -81.57 -31.48
C ASP A 292 7.01 -82.79 -30.55
N GLY A 293 5.94 -83.36 -29.97
CA GLY A 293 6.01 -84.57 -29.13
C GLY A 293 6.56 -85.79 -29.89
N PRO A 294 7.27 -86.71 -29.22
CA PRO A 294 8.09 -87.72 -29.90
C PRO A 294 7.22 -88.67 -30.71
N GLU A 295 7.55 -88.86 -31.99
CA GLU A 295 7.02 -89.95 -32.80
C GLU A 295 7.25 -91.28 -32.04
N GLU A 296 6.16 -91.95 -31.66
CA GLU A 296 6.21 -93.30 -31.10
C GLU A 296 6.90 -94.22 -32.12
N VAL A 297 8.16 -94.54 -31.86
CA VAL A 297 8.92 -95.54 -32.61
C VAL A 297 8.35 -96.92 -32.22
N CYS A 298 7.47 -97.42 -33.09
CA CYS A 298 6.94 -98.78 -33.09
C CYS A 298 8.01 -99.77 -33.58
#